data_AF-A0A383A9E2-F1
#
_entry.id   AF-A0A383A9E2-F1
#
_cell.length_a   1.000
_cell.length_b   1.000
_cell.length_c   1.000
_cell.angle_alpha   90.00
_cell.angle_beta   90.00
_cell.angle_gamma   90.00
#
_symmetry.space_group_name_H-M   'P 1'
#
loop_
_entity.id
_entity.type
_entity.pdbx_description
1 polymer ?
#
loop_
_entity_poly.entity_id
_entity_poly.type
_entity_poly.pdbx_seq_one_letter_code
_entity_poly.pdbx_strand_id
1 'polypeptide(L)' 'MLDECIEALAIKPNGIYIDATFGRGGHSAHILDALGEHGRLLAFDRD' A
#
# COMPACT_ATOMS: atom_id res chain seq x y z
N MET A 1 0.76 13.84 -5.34
CA MET A 1 -0.09 12.67 -5.67
C MET A 1 0.13 11.50 -4.72
N LEU A 2 1.39 11.17 -4.36
CA LEU A 2 1.68 10.08 -3.42
C LEU A 2 0.94 10.28 -2.08
N ASP A 3 1.17 11.43 -1.43
CA ASP A 3 0.63 11.70 -0.09
C ASP A 3 -0.91 11.75 -0.10
N GLU A 4 -1.51 12.42 -1.09
CA GLU A 4 -2.97 12.52 -1.20
C GLU A 4 -3.63 11.16 -1.45
N CYS A 5 -2.98 10.27 -2.21
CA CYS A 5 -3.45 8.90 -2.42
C CYS A 5 -3.38 8.08 -1.13
N ILE A 6 -2.30 8.19 -0.36
CA ILE A 6 -2.12 7.46 0.90
C ILE A 6 -3.10 7.95 1.96
N GLU A 7 -3.30 9.28 2.08
CA GLU A 7 -4.28 9.86 3.00
C GLU A 7 -5.71 9.41 2.65
N ALA A 8 -6.09 9.47 1.38
CA ALA A 8 -7.41 9.05 0.93
C ALA A 8 -7.67 7.54 1.14
N LEU A 9 -6.62 6.71 1.10
CA LEU A 9 -6.72 5.27 1.35
C LEU A 9 -7.10 4.94 2.81
N ALA A 10 -6.90 5.90 3.74
CA ALA A 10 -7.29 5.81 5.15
C ALA A 10 -6.88 4.47 5.79
N ILE A 11 -5.60 4.13 5.64
CA ILE A 11 -5.04 2.82 5.92
C ILE A 11 -5.39 2.35 7.33
N LYS A 12 -5.88 1.11 7.43
CA LYS A 12 -6.15 0.43 8.68
C LYS A 12 -4.97 -0.49 9.01
N PRO A 13 -4.42 -0.45 10.23
CA PRO A 13 -3.23 -1.24 10.58
C PRO A 13 -3.37 -2.74 10.28
N ASN A 14 -4.56 -3.31 10.49
CA ASN A 14 -4.84 -4.72 10.23
C ASN A 14 -5.58 -4.96 8.90
N GLY A 15 -5.52 -4.00 7.98
CA GLY A 15 -6.18 -4.07 6.68
C GLY A 15 -5.44 -4.97 5.68
N ILE A 16 -6.16 -5.35 4.62
CA ILE A 16 -5.62 -6.09 3.48
C ILE A 16 -5.77 -5.19 2.26
N TYR A 17 -4.64 -4.88 1.63
CA TYR A 17 -4.57 -3.97 0.48
C TYR A 17 -4.00 -4.66 -0.75
N ILE A 18 -4.35 -4.13 -1.92
CA ILE A 18 -3.80 -4.55 -3.21
C ILE A 18 -3.14 -3.35 -3.87
N ASP A 19 -1.85 -3.46 -4.18
CA ASP A 19 -1.17 -2.56 -5.13
C ASP A 19 -1.15 -3.25 -6.49
N ALA A 20 -2.03 -2.84 -7.40
CA ALA A 20 -2.15 -3.46 -8.73
C ALA A 20 -1.13 -2.91 -9.75
N THR A 21 -0.28 -1.97 -9.32
CA THR A 21 0.63 -1.20 -10.19
C THR A 21 1.97 -0.99 -9.50
N PHE A 22 2.56 -2.08 -8.98
CA PHE A 22 3.71 -2.03 -8.09
C PHE A 22 4.84 -1.09 -8.58
N GLY A 23 5.18 -1.18 -9.87
CA GLY A 23 6.23 -0.42 -10.53
C GLY A 23 7.57 -0.56 -9.81
N ARG A 24 7.95 0.50 -9.08
CA ARG A 24 9.18 0.53 -8.25
C ARG A 24 8.91 0.48 -6.74
N GLY A 25 7.65 0.25 -6.34
CA GLY A 25 7.25 0.04 -4.94
C GLY A 25 7.09 1.30 -4.09
N GLY A 26 7.06 2.50 -4.69
CA GLY A 26 6.92 3.76 -3.94
C GLY A 26 5.65 3.80 -3.08
N HIS A 27 4.47 3.57 -3.67
CA HIS A 27 3.21 3.51 -2.92
C HIS A 27 3.18 2.31 -1.95
N SER A 28 3.62 1.14 -2.41
CA SER A 28 3.69 -0.07 -1.60
C SER A 28 4.49 0.12 -0.29
N ALA A 29 5.63 0.80 -0.34
CA ALA A 29 6.44 1.07 0.85
C ALA A 29 5.69 1.92 1.88
N HIS A 30 5.04 3.01 1.42
CA HIS A 30 4.23 3.86 2.30
C HIS A 30 3.01 3.12 2.88
N ILE A 31 2.40 2.21 2.12
CA ILE A 31 1.32 1.37 2.63
C ILE A 31 1.84 0.44 3.74
N LEU A 32 2.99 -0.21 3.52
CA LEU A 32 3.61 -1.10 4.50
C LEU A 32 4.01 -0.39 5.79
N ASP A 33 4.53 0.84 5.70
CA ASP A 33 4.88 1.66 6.87
C ASP A 33 3.67 1.98 7.78
N ALA A 34 2.47 2.01 7.21
CA ALA A 34 1.22 2.25 7.93
C ALA A 34 0.52 0.97 8.42
N LEU A 35 0.96 -0.21 7.97
CA LEU A 35 0.38 -1.50 8.37
C LEU A 35 0.99 -1.98 9.70
N GLY A 36 0.14 -2.61 10.51
CA GLY A 36 0.54 -3.31 11.73
C GLY A 36 0.92 -4.76 11.45
N GLU A 37 1.25 -5.51 12.50
CA GLU A 37 1.73 -6.91 12.43
C GLU A 37 0.77 -7.86 11.67
N HIS A 38 -0.53 -7.59 11.71
CA HIS A 38 -1.55 -8.39 11.03
C HIS A 38 -1.97 -7.82 9.68
N GLY A 39 -1.44 -6.65 9.31
CA GLY A 39 -1.66 -6.04 8.00
C GLY A 39 -1.08 -6.90 6.88
N ARG A 40 -1.67 -6.75 5.69
CA ARG A 40 -1.21 -7.43 4.48
C ARG A 40 -1.27 -6.48 3.29
N LEU A 41 -0.23 -6.52 2.48
CA LEU A 41 -0.20 -5.91 1.15
C LEU A 41 0.10 -6.99 0.12
N LEU A 42 -0.74 -7.10 -0.90
CA LEU A 42 -0.49 -7.92 -2.08
C LEU A 42 -0.17 -6.99 -3.26
N ALA A 43 1.00 -7.16 -3.86
CA ALA A 43 1.44 -6.33 -4.97
C ALA A 43 1.48 -7.13 -6.28
N PHE A 44 1.04 -6.49 -7.36
CA PHE A 44 1.09 -7.03 -8.72
C PHE A 44 1.79 -6.05 -9.64
N ASP A 45 2.52 -6.61 -10.61
CA ASP A 45 3.02 -5.88 -11.76
C ASP A 45 2.87 -6.75 -13.02
N ARG A 46 2.81 -6.10 -14.17
CA ARG A 46 2.78 -6.74 -15.48
C ARG A 46 4.10 -6.64 -16.24
N ASP A 47 5.05 -5.83 -15.76
CA ASP A 47 6.40 -5.75 -16.31
C ASP A 47 7.21 -7.04 -16.12
#